data_AF-A0A3Q1J7A6-F1
#
_entry.id   AF-A0A3Q1J7A6-F1
#
_cell.length_a   1.000
_cell.length_b   1.000
_cell.length_c   1.000
_cell.angle_alpha   90.00
_cell.angle_beta   90.00
_cell.angle_gamma   90.00
#
_symmetry.space_group_name_H-M   'P 1'
#
loop_
_entity.id
_entity.type
_entity.pdbx_description
1 polymer ?
#
loop_
_entity_poly.entity_id
_entity_poly.type
_entity_poly.pdbx_seq_one_letter_code
_entity_poly.pdbx_strand_id
1 'polypeptide(L)'
;LTMTGPTVRPSVSLLPPSPEQLSGDSATLSCLLTGYTPPGAVVSWEVHGMEVTKGVLTSSEEEKNGRFSSSSTLTLSKDLWTKAELYSCNVLHHGHSQTQSFHKNQCEN
;
A
#
# COMPACT_ATOMS: atom_id res chain seq x y z
N LEU A 1 19.53 11.92 18.17
CA LEU A 1 19.13 13.05 17.31
C LEU A 1 17.62 13.12 17.33
N THR A 2 17.04 14.01 18.13
CA THR A 2 15.59 14.22 18.13
C THR A 2 15.22 15.03 16.90
N MET A 3 14.51 14.44 15.94
CA MET A 3 13.98 15.15 14.77
C MET A 3 12.87 16.12 15.25
N THR A 4 13.24 17.35 15.56
CA THR A 4 12.35 18.40 16.10
C THR A 4 11.58 19.11 14.98
N GLY A 5 10.69 18.38 14.30
CA GLY A 5 9.74 18.92 13.33
C GLY A 5 8.35 18.30 13.52
N PRO A 6 7.27 18.96 13.09
CA PRO A 6 5.92 18.40 13.20
C PRO A 6 5.78 17.15 12.32
N THR A 7 5.41 16.02 12.92
CA THR A 7 5.10 14.79 12.19
C THR A 7 3.76 14.93 11.48
N VAL A 8 3.77 14.74 10.16
CA VAL A 8 2.57 14.68 9.33
C VAL A 8 2.42 13.25 8.81
N ARG A 9 1.27 12.63 9.11
CA ARG A 9 0.96 11.26 8.70
C ARG A 9 0.71 11.18 7.19
N PRO A 10 1.01 10.02 6.56
CA PRO A 10 0.73 9.82 5.15
C PRO A 10 -0.78 9.81 4.88
N SER A 11 -1.17 10.42 3.77
CA SER A 11 -2.41 10.05 3.11
C SER A 11 -2.17 8.76 2.35
N VAL A 12 -2.96 7.73 2.65
CA VAL A 12 -2.81 6.39 2.08
C VAL A 12 -3.98 6.10 1.16
N SER A 13 -3.69 5.61 -0.05
CA SER A 13 -4.70 5.17 -1.01
C SER A 13 -4.33 3.79 -1.53
N LEU A 14 -5.25 2.84 -1.40
CA LEU A 14 -5.09 1.49 -1.94
C LEU A 14 -5.89 1.36 -3.23
N LEU A 15 -5.19 1.16 -4.34
CA LEU A 15 -5.76 1.01 -5.66
C LEU A 15 -5.84 -0.48 -6.04
N PRO A 16 -7.00 -0.95 -6.53
CA PRO A 16 -7.11 -2.30 -7.08
C PRO A 16 -6.33 -2.43 -8.39
N PRO A 17 -6.09 -3.67 -8.86
CA PRO A 17 -5.56 -3.90 -10.20
C PRO A 17 -6.47 -3.28 -11.26
N SER A 18 -5.88 -2.78 -12.35
CA SER A 18 -6.71 -2.28 -13.46
C SER A 18 -7.44 -3.45 -14.16
N PRO A 19 -8.63 -3.23 -14.74
CA PRO A 19 -9.35 -4.29 -15.46
C PRO A 19 -8.51 -4.95 -16.56
N GLU A 20 -7.65 -4.18 -17.23
CA GLU A 20 -6.76 -4.68 -18.28
C GLU A 20 -5.72 -5.66 -17.71
N GLN A 21 -5.18 -5.40 -16.51
CA GLN A 21 -4.24 -6.32 -15.85
C GLN A 21 -4.91 -7.65 -15.48
N LEU A 22 -6.19 -7.63 -15.11
CA LEU A 22 -6.95 -8.83 -14.73
C LEU A 22 -7.20 -9.79 -15.89
N SER A 23 -6.97 -9.37 -17.14
CA SER A 23 -7.01 -10.24 -18.31
C SER A 23 -5.84 -11.22 -18.39
N GLY A 24 -4.72 -10.93 -17.70
CA GLY A 24 -3.54 -11.78 -17.65
C GLY A 24 -3.58 -12.84 -16.54
N ASP A 25 -2.39 -13.31 -16.17
CA ASP A 25 -2.17 -14.36 -15.16
C ASP A 25 -1.81 -13.81 -13.76
N SER A 26 -1.84 -12.49 -13.60
CA SER A 26 -1.49 -11.82 -12.34
C SER A 26 -2.37 -10.60 -12.09
N ALA A 27 -2.43 -10.20 -10.82
CA ALA A 27 -3.14 -9.01 -10.36
C ALA A 27 -2.19 -8.20 -9.48
N THR A 28 -2.08 -6.90 -9.73
CA THR A 28 -1.18 -6.02 -8.96
C THR A 28 -1.97 -4.92 -8.27
N LEU A 29 -1.94 -4.89 -6.94
CA LEU A 29 -2.46 -3.76 -6.16
C LEU A 29 -1.36 -2.71 -5.97
N SER A 30 -1.77 -1.45 -5.76
CA SER A 30 -0.84 -0.35 -5.48
C SER A 30 -1.28 0.46 -4.27
N CYS A 31 -0.40 0.60 -3.28
CA CYS A 31 -0.59 1.44 -2.11
C CYS A 31 0.24 2.71 -2.25
N LEU A 32 -0.42 3.86 -2.36
CA LEU A 32 0.20 5.16 -2.53
C LEU A 32 0.22 5.90 -1.19
N LEU A 33 1.40 6.39 -0.80
CA LEU A 33 1.61 7.18 0.41
C LEU A 33 2.06 8.57 -0.01
N THR A 34 1.37 9.61 0.44
CA THR A 34 1.67 10.99 0.03
C THR A 34 1.60 11.98 1.20
N GLY A 35 2.39 13.04 1.10
CA GLY A 35 2.25 14.23 1.93
C GLY A 35 2.79 14.13 3.35
N TYR A 36 3.58 13.10 3.67
CA TYR A 36 4.08 12.86 5.02
C TYR A 36 5.44 13.51 5.28
N THR A 37 5.79 13.66 6.56
CA THR A 37 7.12 14.08 7.01
C THR A 37 7.27 13.71 8.50
N PRO A 38 8.45 13.31 9.01
CA PRO A 38 9.70 13.06 8.30
C PRO A 38 9.63 11.83 7.37
N PRO A 39 10.69 11.48 6.61
CA PRO A 39 10.77 10.20 5.91
C PRO A 39 10.81 9.02 6.90
N GLY A 40 10.65 7.80 6.40
CA GLY A 40 10.65 6.55 7.18
C GLY A 40 9.29 5.88 7.29
N ALA A 41 8.43 6.04 6.29
CA ALA A 41 7.20 5.25 6.22
C ALA A 41 7.51 3.81 5.77
N VAL A 42 6.95 2.83 6.48
CA VAL A 42 7.09 1.41 6.17
C VAL A 42 5.74 0.83 5.78
N VAL A 43 5.72 0.03 4.72
CA VAL A 43 4.53 -0.65 4.22
C VAL A 43 4.66 -2.15 4.43
N SER A 44 3.60 -2.78 4.94
CA SER A 44 3.41 -4.23 4.97
C SER A 44 2.06 -4.59 4.36
N TRP A 45 1.93 -5.82 3.86
CA TRP A 45 0.76 -6.27 3.14
C TRP A 45 0.14 -7.48 3.80
N GLU A 46 -1.19 -7.54 3.79
CA GLU A 46 -1.95 -8.70 4.23
C GLU A 46 -2.98 -9.11 3.18
N VAL A 47 -3.17 -10.42 3.05
CA VAL A 47 -4.24 -11.04 2.27
C VAL A 47 -5.05 -11.91 3.22
N HIS A 48 -6.33 -11.60 3.42
CA HIS A 48 -7.16 -12.27 4.44
C HIS A 48 -6.54 -12.26 5.86
N GLY A 49 -5.87 -11.15 6.23
CA GLY A 49 -5.23 -11.00 7.54
C GLY A 49 -3.94 -11.81 7.72
N MET A 50 -3.45 -12.48 6.66
CA MET A 50 -2.15 -13.14 6.67
C MET A 50 -1.12 -12.25 5.98
N GLU A 51 0.01 -12.01 6.64
CA GLU A 51 1.11 -11.22 6.08
C GLU A 51 1.65 -11.86 4.80
N VAL A 52 1.89 -11.02 3.79
CA VAL A 52 2.50 -11.43 2.52
C VAL A 52 3.69 -10.52 2.19
N THR A 53 4.80 -11.15 1.81
CA THR A 53 6.03 -10.46 1.39
C THR A 53 6.43 -10.80 -0.05
N LYS A 54 5.96 -11.93 -0.57
CA LYS A 54 6.23 -12.34 -1.95
C LYS A 54 5.47 -11.45 -2.93
N GLY A 55 6.17 -10.94 -3.95
CA GLY A 55 5.58 -10.05 -4.96
C GLY A 55 5.39 -8.62 -4.47
N VAL A 56 5.90 -8.27 -3.27
CA VAL A 56 5.91 -6.89 -2.76
C VAL A 56 7.11 -6.14 -3.33
N LEU A 57 6.86 -4.97 -3.90
CA LEU A 57 7.90 -4.02 -4.31
C LEU A 57 7.57 -2.66 -3.73
N THR A 58 8.53 -2.04 -3.05
CA THR A 58 8.36 -0.71 -2.44
C THR A 58 9.36 0.27 -3.05
N SER A 59 8.88 1.44 -3.45
CA SER A 59 9.72 2.50 -4.01
C SER A 59 10.57 3.15 -2.92
N SER A 60 11.65 3.82 -3.35
CA SER A 60 12.28 4.83 -2.49
C SER A 60 11.29 5.96 -2.17
N GLU A 61 11.52 6.65 -1.06
CA GLU A 61 10.78 7.87 -0.73
C GLU A 61 11.29 9.04 -1.58
N GLU A 62 10.37 9.77 -2.19
CA GLU A 62 10.63 10.97 -2.96
C GLU A 62 10.24 12.19 -2.14
N GLU A 63 11.07 13.23 -2.16
CA GLU A 63 10.82 14.49 -1.45
C GLU A 63 10.46 15.59 -2.45
N LYS A 64 9.39 16.33 -2.12
CA LYS A 64 8.99 17.52 -2.85
C LYS A 64 8.38 18.54 -1.89
N ASN A 65 8.97 19.74 -1.85
CA ASN A 65 8.47 20.87 -1.05
C ASN A 65 8.30 20.55 0.45
N GLY A 66 9.24 19.82 1.03
CA GLY A 66 9.27 19.41 2.43
C GLY A 66 8.34 18.25 2.78
N ARG A 67 7.73 17.60 1.78
CA ARG A 67 6.82 16.46 1.96
C ARG A 67 7.30 15.26 1.16
N PHE A 68 7.08 14.10 1.73
CA PHE A 68 7.50 12.82 1.19
C PHE A 68 6.33 12.05 0.58
N SER A 69 6.65 11.26 -0.43
CA SER A 69 5.76 10.30 -1.05
C SER A 69 6.51 9.02 -1.37
N SER A 70 5.80 7.89 -1.34
CA SER A 70 6.31 6.59 -1.78
C SER A 70 5.13 5.73 -2.24
N SER A 71 5.45 4.59 -2.86
CA SER A 71 4.45 3.60 -3.21
C SER A 71 4.94 2.19 -2.90
N SER A 72 4.00 1.28 -2.67
CA SER A 72 4.26 -0.15 -2.59
C SER A 72 3.27 -0.88 -3.49
N THR A 73 3.71 -1.90 -4.20
CA THR A 73 2.86 -2.76 -5.00
C THR A 73 2.88 -4.18 -4.46
N LEU A 74 1.76 -4.89 -4.64
CA LEU A 74 1.64 -6.31 -4.34
C LEU A 74 1.14 -7.01 -5.59
N THR A 75 2.01 -7.82 -6.21
CA THR A 75 1.64 -8.68 -7.34
C THR A 75 1.33 -10.09 -6.89
N LEU A 76 0.12 -10.57 -7.19
CA LEU A 76 -0.37 -11.90 -6.89
C LEU A 76 -0.60 -12.69 -8.17
N SER A 77 -0.53 -14.02 -8.09
CA SER A 77 -1.05 -14.87 -9.16
C SER A 77 -2.56 -14.72 -9.27
N LYS A 78 -3.11 -15.01 -10.45
CA LYS A 78 -4.56 -15.00 -10.69
C LYS A 78 -5.32 -15.86 -9.68
N ASP A 79 -4.79 -17.02 -9.31
CA ASP A 79 -5.43 -17.92 -8.33
C ASP A 79 -5.50 -17.35 -6.92
N LEU A 80 -4.42 -16.70 -6.46
CA LEU A 80 -4.38 -16.06 -5.14
C LEU A 80 -5.23 -14.80 -5.12
N TRP A 81 -5.24 -14.08 -6.24
CA TRP A 81 -6.21 -13.03 -6.45
C TRP A 81 -7.59 -13.62 -6.30
N THR A 82 -8.11 -14.43 -7.23
CA THR A 82 -9.52 -14.88 -7.25
C THR A 82 -10.05 -15.49 -5.96
N LYS A 83 -9.22 -16.16 -5.16
CA LYS A 83 -9.64 -16.79 -3.89
C LYS A 83 -9.73 -15.83 -2.69
N ALA A 84 -9.09 -14.68 -2.76
CA ALA A 84 -9.11 -13.70 -1.67
C ALA A 84 -10.09 -12.56 -1.98
N GLU A 85 -10.74 -12.06 -0.93
CA GLU A 85 -11.74 -11.01 -0.95
C GLU A 85 -11.26 -9.72 -0.29
N LEU A 86 -10.27 -9.82 0.62
CA LEU A 86 -9.75 -8.70 1.40
C LEU A 86 -8.22 -8.60 1.28
N TYR A 87 -7.78 -7.40 0.91
CA TYR A 87 -6.38 -7.01 0.81
C TYR A 87 -6.15 -5.77 1.65
N SER A 88 -5.06 -5.73 2.39
CA SER A 88 -4.72 -4.60 3.25
C SER A 88 -3.30 -4.14 3.03
N CYS A 89 -3.14 -2.82 2.91
CA CYS A 89 -1.86 -2.13 3.00
C CYS A 89 -1.77 -1.48 4.38
N ASN A 90 -0.81 -1.94 5.18
CA ASN A 90 -0.54 -1.45 6.53
C ASN A 90 0.66 -0.52 6.49
N VAL A 91 0.46 0.73 6.89
CA VAL A 91 1.47 1.77 6.91
C VAL A 91 1.87 2.11 8.34
N LEU A 92 3.15 2.01 8.66
CA LEU A 92 3.74 2.47 9.91
C LEU A 92 4.61 3.70 9.63
N HIS A 93 4.31 4.82 10.29
CA HIS A 93 5.06 6.06 10.16
C HIS A 93 5.27 6.70 11.53
N HIS A 94 6.52 6.71 12.01
CA HIS A 94 6.91 7.28 13.31
C HIS A 94 5.98 6.89 14.49
N GLY A 95 5.64 5.61 14.59
CA GLY A 95 4.79 5.07 15.65
C GLY A 95 3.28 5.19 15.41
N HIS A 96 2.87 5.79 14.28
CA HIS A 96 1.47 5.80 13.86
C HIS A 96 1.22 4.72 12.81
N SER A 97 0.23 3.86 13.09
CA SER A 97 -0.24 2.84 12.17
C SER A 97 -1.53 3.27 11.49
N GLN A 98 -1.63 3.04 10.18
CA GLN A 98 -2.82 3.21 9.39
C GLN A 98 -2.96 2.03 8.43
N THR A 99 -4.15 1.46 8.33
CA THR A 99 -4.48 0.40 7.38
C THR A 99 -5.43 0.94 6.33
N GLN A 100 -5.17 0.62 5.07
CA GLN A 100 -6.16 0.76 3.99
C GLN A 100 -6.48 -0.60 3.44
N SER A 101 -7.78 -0.87 3.29
CA SER A 101 -8.28 -2.18 2.88
C SER A 101 -9.11 -2.07 1.63
N PHE A 102 -8.97 -3.06 0.76
CA PHE A 102 -9.72 -3.21 -0.47
C PHE A 102 -10.49 -4.52 -0.39
N HIS A 103 -11.81 -4.41 -0.49
CA HIS A 103 -12.72 -5.54 -0.63
C HIS A 103 -13.18 -5.64 -2.07
N LYS A 104 -13.00 -6.80 -2.71
CA LYS A 104 -13.38 -6.97 -4.12
C LYS A 104 -14.85 -6.77 -4.40
N ASN A 105 -15.70 -7.27 -3.50
CA ASN A 105 -17.15 -7.15 -3.61
C ASN A 105 -17.67 -5.70 -3.56
N GLN A 106 -16.84 -4.72 -3.20
CA GLN A 106 -17.20 -3.30 -3.22
C GLN A 106 -17.04 -2.63 -4.59
N CYS A 107 -16.50 -3.34 -5.59
CA CYS A 107 -16.42 -2.87 -6.98
C CYS A 107 -17.59 -3.34 -7.87
N GLU A 108 -18.56 -4.08 -7.32
CA GLU A 108 -19.65 -4.70 -8.10
C GLU A 108 -21.00 -3.95 -8.03
N ASN A 109 -21.03 -2.66 -7.71
CA ASN A 109 -22.28 -1.87 -7.68
C ASN A 109 -22.20 -0.54 -8.42
#